data_AF-A0A5E4X6H9-F1
#
_entry.id   AF-A0A5E4X6H9-F1
#
_cell.length_a   1.000
_cell.length_b   1.000
_cell.length_c   1.000
_cell.angle_alpha   90.00
_cell.angle_beta   90.00
_cell.angle_gamma   90.00
#
_symmetry.space_group_name_H-M   'P 1'
#
loop_
_entity.id
_entity.type
_entity.pdbx_description
1 polymer ?
#
loop_
_entity_poly.entity_id
_entity_poly.type
_entity_poly.pdbx_seq_one_letter_code
_entity_poly.pdbx_strand_id
1 'polypeptide(L)' 'MTTQTNALDHQEGGGHYKDMPIQPVEFIHKNGIGYFEGNVIKYVSRWRKKNGVEDLKKARHYIDLLIELEGGGHE' A
#
# COMPACT_ATOMS: atom_id res chain seq x y z
N MET A 1 -13.75 -21.14 23.39
CA MET A 1 -12.58 -20.27 23.20
C MET A 1 -12.72 -19.64 21.84
N THR A 2 -13.04 -18.35 21.77
CA THR A 2 -13.05 -17.60 20.51
C THR A 2 -11.61 -17.30 20.13
N THR A 3 -11.07 -18.06 19.18
CA THR A 3 -9.78 -17.74 18.55
C THR A 3 -9.89 -16.35 17.96
N GLN A 4 -9.18 -15.37 18.54
CA GLN A 4 -8.99 -14.07 17.90
C GLN A 4 -8.21 -14.30 16.60
N THR A 5 -8.89 -14.18 15.47
CA THR A 5 -8.25 -14.18 14.15
C THR A 5 -7.42 -12.90 14.04
N ASN A 6 -6.14 -13.00 13.66
CA ASN A 6 -5.32 -11.81 13.46
C ASN A 6 -5.90 -11.01 12.29
N ALA A 7 -5.91 -9.68 12.40
CA ALA A 7 -6.36 -8.81 11.30
C ALA A 7 -5.53 -8.99 10.02
N LEU A 8 -4.32 -9.53 10.11
CA LEU A 8 -3.49 -9.90 8.96
C LEU A 8 -3.96 -11.21 8.30
N ASP A 9 -4.65 -12.10 9.01
CA ASP A 9 -5.14 -13.36 8.44
C ASP A 9 -6.41 -13.15 7.59
N HIS A 10 -7.08 -12.01 7.76
CA HIS A 10 -8.31 -11.65 7.08
C HIS A 10 -8.16 -10.37 6.26
N GLN A 11 -8.60 -10.40 5.00
CA GLN A 11 -8.69 -9.21 4.17
C GLN A 11 -10.15 -8.88 3.92
N GLU A 12 -10.60 -7.71 4.36
CA GLU A 12 -11.93 -7.19 4.03
C GLU A 12 -11.99 -6.82 2.54
N GLY A 13 -12.81 -7.54 1.78
CA GLY A 13 -13.04 -7.31 0.35
C GLY A 13 -11.87 -7.72 -0.57
N GLY A 14 -12.10 -8.73 -1.42
CA GLY A 14 -11.12 -9.28 -2.36
C GLY A 14 -10.02 -10.14 -1.69
N GLY A 15 -8.90 -10.36 -2.38
CA GLY A 15 -7.80 -11.23 -1.88
C GLY A 15 -6.42 -10.91 -2.44
N HIS A 16 -6.14 -9.63 -2.72
CA HIS A 16 -4.96 -9.20 -3.48
C HIS A 16 -3.67 -9.09 -2.64
N TYR A 17 -3.73 -9.35 -1.33
CA TYR A 17 -2.55 -9.45 -0.46
C TYR A 17 -2.35 -10.84 0.15
N LYS A 18 -3.36 -11.72 0.13
CA LYS A 18 -3.36 -13.00 0.86
C LYS A 18 -2.26 -13.97 0.44
N ASP A 19 -1.85 -13.91 -0.82
CA ASP A 19 -0.80 -14.78 -1.38
C ASP A 19 0.60 -14.17 -1.25
N MET A 20 0.74 -12.98 -0.65
CA MET A 20 2.04 -12.33 -0.50
C MET A 20 2.78 -12.88 0.71
N PRO A 21 4.08 -13.23 0.58
CA PRO A 21 4.90 -13.64 1.73
C PRO A 21 4.96 -12.59 2.85
N ILE A 22 4.86 -11.30 2.49
CA ILE A 22 4.78 -10.16 3.42
C ILE A 22 3.69 -9.24 2.88
N GLN A 23 2.69 -8.92 3.70
CA GLN A 23 1.64 -7.99 3.29
C GLN A 23 2.17 -6.54 3.28
N PRO A 24 1.72 -5.68 2.35
CA PRO A 24 2.18 -4.30 2.27
C PRO A 24 2.04 -3.55 3.60
N VAL A 25 0.92 -3.72 4.31
CA VAL A 25 0.69 -3.07 5.62
C VAL A 25 1.73 -3.50 6.66
N GLU A 26 2.16 -4.76 6.63
CA GLU A 26 3.16 -5.28 7.57
C GLU A 26 4.55 -4.71 7.27
N PHE A 27 4.94 -4.68 5.99
CA PHE A 27 6.21 -4.07 5.57
C PHE A 27 6.25 -2.57 5.91
N ILE A 28 5.18 -1.84 5.60
CA ILE A 28 5.07 -0.40 5.86
C ILE A 28 5.18 -0.12 7.36
N HIS A 29 4.42 -0.85 8.18
CA HIS A 29 4.40 -0.65 9.62
C HIS A 29 5.76 -0.97 10.27
N LYS A 30 6.38 -2.11 9.93
CA LYS A 30 7.66 -2.53 10.51
C LYS A 30 8.82 -1.58 10.18
N ASN A 31 8.75 -0.88 9.05
CA ASN A 31 9.79 0.05 8.62
C ASN A 31 9.46 1.53 8.93
N GLY A 32 8.36 1.82 9.62
CA GLY A 32 7.97 3.20 9.96
C GLY A 32 7.72 4.08 8.73
N ILE A 33 7.24 3.48 7.63
CA ILE A 33 7.05 4.20 6.36
C ILE A 33 5.80 5.09 6.41
N GLY A 34 5.94 6.31 5.93
CA GLY A 34 4.91 7.34 5.92
C GLY A 34 3.72 7.04 5.00
N TYR A 35 2.71 7.91 5.05
CA TYR A 35 1.46 7.73 4.34
C TYR A 35 1.64 7.71 2.81
N PHE A 36 2.46 8.61 2.25
CA PHE A 36 2.61 8.72 0.80
C PHE A 36 3.34 7.51 0.23
N GLU A 37 4.50 7.20 0.76
CA GLU A 37 5.33 6.05 0.39
C GLU A 37 4.61 4.72 0.67
N GLY A 38 3.87 4.64 1.79
CA GLY A 38 3.04 3.48 2.11
C GLY A 38 1.96 3.24 1.06
N ASN A 39 1.34 4.30 0.54
CA ASN A 39 0.40 4.17 -0.57
C ASN A 39 1.09 3.69 -1.85
N VAL A 40 2.29 4.21 -2.17
CA VAL A 40 3.10 3.72 -3.30
C VAL A 40 3.30 2.21 -3.19
N ILE A 41 3.85 1.74 -2.06
CA ILE A 41 4.11 0.31 -1.80
C ILE A 41 2.82 -0.51 -1.96
N LYS A 42 1.73 -0.10 -1.31
CA LYS A 42 0.43 -0.76 -1.39
C LYS A 42 -0.04 -0.96 -2.85
N TYR A 43 0.05 0.07 -3.67
CA TYR A 43 -0.43 0.04 -5.05
C TYR A 43 0.49 -0.78 -5.97
N VAL A 44 1.82 -0.61 -5.86
CA VAL A 44 2.78 -1.38 -6.68
C VAL A 44 2.85 -2.86 -6.30
N SER A 45 2.47 -3.24 -5.07
CA SER A 45 2.38 -4.64 -4.70
C SER A 45 1.15 -5.32 -5.31
N ARG A 46 -0.01 -4.65 -5.34
CA ARG A 46 -1.29 -5.32 -5.65
C ARG A 46 -1.77 -5.18 -7.09
N TRP A 47 -1.14 -4.36 -7.93
CA TRP A 47 -1.69 -3.96 -9.22
C TRP A 47 -2.07 -5.15 -10.12
N ARG A 48 -1.25 -6.21 -10.16
CA ARG A 48 -1.52 -7.42 -10.95
C ARG A 48 -2.75 -8.21 -10.48
N LYS A 49 -3.18 -8.00 -9.23
CA LYS A 49 -4.20 -8.81 -8.54
C LYS A 49 -5.47 -8.02 -8.20
N LYS A 50 -5.52 -6.70 -8.45
CA LYS A 50 -6.67 -5.84 -8.13
C LYS A 50 -7.14 -4.99 -9.31
N ASN A 51 -6.47 -3.87 -9.60
CA ASN A 51 -6.96 -2.87 -10.56
C ASN A 51 -6.07 -2.66 -11.79
N GLY A 52 -5.04 -3.49 -11.99
CA GLY A 52 -4.12 -3.35 -13.12
C GLY A 52 -3.40 -2.00 -13.12
N VAL A 53 -3.27 -1.41 -14.31
CA VAL A 53 -2.56 -0.15 -14.55
C VAL A 53 -3.12 1.02 -13.72
N GLU A 54 -4.40 0.99 -13.34
CA GLU A 54 -4.99 2.04 -12.51
C GLU A 54 -4.36 2.14 -11.12
N ASP A 55 -3.93 1.02 -10.52
CA ASP A 55 -3.17 1.08 -9.28
C ASP A 55 -1.76 1.66 -9.52
N LEU A 56 -1.12 1.38 -10.65
CA LEU A 56 0.18 1.99 -10.99
C LEU A 56 0.07 3.52 -11.17
N LYS A 57 -1.01 4.01 -11.80
CA LYS A 57 -1.28 5.45 -11.91
C LYS A 57 -1.48 6.09 -10.53
N LYS A 58 -2.17 5.40 -9.60
CA LYS A 58 -2.29 5.87 -8.21
C LYS A 58 -0.94 5.91 -7.51
N ALA A 59 -0.09 4.89 -7.68
CA ALA A 59 1.26 4.88 -7.12
C ALA A 59 2.06 6.10 -7.60
N ARG A 60 2.06 6.38 -8.91
CA ARG A 60 2.71 7.58 -9.48
C ARG A 60 2.18 8.86 -8.85
N HIS A 61 0.86 9.03 -8.75
CA HIS A 61 0.27 10.23 -8.15
C HIS A 61 0.73 10.46 -6.70
N TYR A 62 0.89 9.41 -5.90
CA TYR A 62 1.42 9.54 -4.54
C TYR A 62 2.90 9.93 -4.49
N ILE A 63 3.69 9.56 -5.50
CA ILE A 63 5.07 10.05 -5.66
C ILE A 63 5.06 11.53 -6.01
N ASP A 64 4.22 11.94 -6.96
CA ASP A 64 4.07 13.34 -7.37
C ASP A 64 3.69 14.23 -6.16
N LEU A 65 2.68 13.80 -5.38
CA LEU A 65 2.27 14.49 -4.14
C LEU A 65 3.40 14.62 -3.13
N LEU A 66 4.19 13.56 -2.92
CA LEU A 66 5.29 13.58 -1.96
C LEU A 66 6.37 14.58 -2.40
N ILE A 67 6.70 14.60 -3.69
CA ILE A 67 7.65 15.55 -4.27
C ILE A 67 7.15 16.99 -4.09
N GLU A 68 5.88 17.27 -4.37
CA GLU A 68 5.31 18.62 -4.25
C GLU A 68 5.29 19.13 -2.80
N LEU A 69 4.98 18.25 -1.85
CA LEU A 69 4.87 18.61 -0.43
C LEU A 69 6.22 18.74 0.27
N GLU A 70 7.18 17.86 -0.03
CA GLU A 70 8.53 17.87 0.57
C GLU A 70 9.49 18.81 -0.18
N GLY A 71 9.36 18.88 -1.51
CA GLY A 71 10.23 19.67 -2.37
C GLY A 71 9.99 21.18 -2.30
N GLY A 72 9.06 21.62 -1.46
CA GLY A 72 8.61 23.02 -1.37
C GLY A 72 7.96 23.41 -2.70
N GLY A 73 6.64 23.19 -2.81
CA GLY A 73 5.81 23.49 -3.98
C GLY A 73 6.46 24.46 -4.96
N HIS A 74 6.94 23.91 -6.07
CA HIS A 74 7.68 24.68 -7.07
C HIS A 74 6.90 25.92 -7.49
N GLU A 75 7.67 27.00 -7.59
CA GLU A 75 7.37 28.34 -8.12
C GLU A 75 6.41 28.36 -9.31
#